data_AF-A0A3D3WBS0-F1
#
_entry.id   AF-A0A3D3WBS0-F1
#
_cell.length_a   1.000
_cell.length_b   1.000
_cell.length_c   1.000
_cell.angle_alpha   90.00
_cell.angle_beta   90.00
_cell.angle_gamma   90.00
#
_symmetry.space_group_name_H-M   'P 1'
#
loop_
_entity.id
_entity.type
_entity.pdbx_description
1 polymer ?
#
loop_
_entity_poly.entity_id
_entity_poly.type
_entity_poly.pdbx_seq_one_letter_code
_entity_poly.pdbx_strand_id
1 'polypeptide(L)' 'MKIKTKYVCQACGFEAVRWMGRCSQCGEWNTLQEEIQREAHKTPPGHMARAGLTMVPVQEGP' A
#
# COMPACT_ATOMS: atom_id res chain seq x y z
N MET A 1 9.04 18.79 4.37
CA MET A 1 8.27 17.56 4.03
C MET A 1 6.98 17.99 3.37
N LYS A 2 6.75 17.58 2.12
CA LYS A 2 5.54 17.97 1.40
C LYS A 2 4.56 16.81 1.50
N ILE A 3 3.58 16.94 2.37
CA ILE A 3 2.53 15.93 2.53
C ILE A 3 1.69 15.95 1.26
N LYS A 4 1.77 14.88 0.47
CA LYS A 4 0.90 14.69 -0.70
C LYS A 4 -0.20 13.73 -0.31
N THR A 5 -1.41 14.26 -0.25
CA THR A 5 -2.62 13.47 -0.06
C THR A 5 -3.08 12.95 -1.43
N LYS A 6 -3.26 11.63 -1.56
CA LYS A 6 -3.85 11.01 -2.76
C LYS A 6 -5.03 10.14 -2.35
N TYR A 7 -5.99 9.94 -3.24
CA TYR A 7 -7.16 9.09 -2.99
C TYR A 7 -7.06 7.83 -3.83
N VAL A 8 -7.06 6.66 -3.21
CA VAL A 8 -6.93 5.36 -3.90
C VAL A 8 -8.24 4.61 -3.80
N CYS A 9 -8.81 4.21 -4.93
CA CYS A 9 -10.01 3.39 -4.98
C CYS A 9 -9.69 1.95 -4.54
N GLN A 10 -10.30 1.49 -3.45
CA GLN A 10 -10.15 0.12 -2.93
C GLN A 10 -10.81 -0.94 -3.81
N ALA A 11 -11.71 -0.56 -4.73
CA ALA A 11 -12.39 -1.50 -5.62
C ALA A 11 -11.60 -1.80 -6.90
N CYS A 12 -10.89 -0.82 -7.46
CA CYS A 12 -10.15 -0.99 -8.73
C CYS A 12 -8.68 -0.57 -8.68
N GLY A 13 -8.22 0.04 -7.58
CA GLY A 13 -6.85 0.54 -7.44
C GLY A 13 -6.59 1.91 -8.08
N PHE A 14 -7.61 2.60 -8.61
CA PHE A 14 -7.44 3.89 -9.27
C PHE A 14 -7.02 5.00 -8.30
N GLU A 15 -6.00 5.77 -8.65
CA GLU A 15 -5.51 6.91 -7.87
C GLU A 15 -6.08 8.23 -8.40
N ALA A 16 -6.74 8.99 -7.52
CA ALA A 16 -7.35 10.28 -7.78
C ALA A 16 -6.68 11.39 -6.94
N VAL A 17 -6.57 12.58 -7.53
CA VAL A 17 -5.99 13.77 -6.87
C VAL A 17 -6.99 14.53 -5.99
N ARG A 18 -8.28 14.22 -6.10
CA ARG A 18 -9.35 14.82 -5.29
C ARG A 18 -10.41 13.77 -4.97
N TRP A 19 -11.06 13.89 -3.81
CA TRP A 19 -12.21 13.07 -3.46
C TRP A 19 -13.42 13.51 -4.29
N MET A 20 -14.06 12.57 -5.00
CA MET A 20 -15.30 12.83 -5.77
C MET A 20 -16.49 11.97 -5.31
N GLY A 21 -16.33 11.14 -4.27
CA GLY A 21 -17.38 10.25 -3.73
C GLY A 21 -17.63 9.01 -4.57
N ARG A 22 -17.45 9.14 -5.90
CA ARG A 22 -17.53 8.09 -6.90
C ARG A 22 -16.21 7.94 -7.65
N CYS A 23 -15.78 6.69 -7.86
CA CYS A 23 -14.61 6.38 -8.67
C CYS A 23 -14.90 6.58 -10.16
N SER A 24 -14.04 7.32 -10.86
CA SER A 24 -14.17 7.57 -12.31
C SER A 24 -13.78 6.39 -13.20
N GLN A 25 -13.14 5.36 -12.63
CA GLN A 25 -12.75 4.15 -13.37
C GLN A 25 -13.81 3.05 -13.27
N CYS A 26 -14.20 2.66 -12.06
CA CYS A 26 -15.17 1.58 -11.85
C CYS A 26 -16.60 2.06 -11.61
N GLY A 27 -16.82 3.35 -11.35
CA GLY A 27 -18.14 3.89 -11.05
C GLY A 27 -18.65 3.63 -9.64
N GLU A 28 -17.88 2.95 -8.79
CA GLU A 28 -18.23 2.63 -7.41
C GLU A 28 -18.23 3.84 -6.49
N TRP A 29 -19.11 3.83 -5.50
CA TRP A 29 -19.24 4.87 -4.48
C TRP A 29 -18.60 4.44 -3.16
N ASN A 30 -18.08 5.38 -2.38
CA ASN A 30 -17.46 5.13 -1.06
C ASN A 30 -16.24 4.18 -1.08
N THR A 31 -15.63 3.97 -2.25
CA THR A 31 -14.43 3.12 -2.40
C THR A 31 -13.13 3.92 -2.43
N LEU A 32 -13.18 5.24 -2.58
CA LEU A 32 -12.01 6.12 -2.58
C LEU A 32 -11.50 6.32 -1.15
N GLN A 33 -10.30 5.82 -0.85
CA GLN A 33 -9.63 5.95 0.45
C GLN A 33 -8.48 6.94 0.40
N GLU A 34 -8.33 7.79 1.41
CA GLU A 34 -7.22 8.74 1.49
C GLU A 34 -5.91 8.05 1.92
N GLU A 35 -4.88 8.12 1.08
CA GLU A 35 -3.53 7.69 1.41
C GLU A 35 -2.61 8.91 1.52
N ILE A 36 -2.10 9.12 2.73
CA ILE A 36 -1.09 10.14 3.01
C ILE A 36 0.25 9.54 2.62
N GLN A 37 0.74 9.88 1.41
CA GLN A 37 2.12 9.60 1.03
C GLN A 37 3.01 10.55 1.82
N ARG A 38 3.32 10.13 3.05
CA ARG A 38 4.52 10.61 3.74
C ARG A 38 5.64 10.09 2.87
N GLU A 39 6.40 10.98 2.25
CA GLU A 39 7.63 10.65 1.56
C GLU A 39 8.55 10.03 2.62
N ALA A 40 8.37 8.74 2.89
CA ALA A 40 9.25 7.95 3.72
C ALA A 40 10.57 8.06 2.98
N HIS A 41 11.49 8.81 3.59
CA HIS A 41 12.87 8.85 3.19
C HIS A 41 13.25 7.45 2.77
N LYS A 42 13.56 7.26 1.48
CA LYS A 42 14.10 5.99 1.00
C LYS A 42 15.45 5.85 1.67
N THR A 43 15.44 5.38 2.91
CA THR A 43 16.58 4.66 3.45
C THR A 43 16.73 3.49 2.49
N PRO A 44 17.77 3.44 1.65
CA PRO A 44 18.06 2.20 0.95
C PRO A 44 18.14 1.12 2.03
N PRO A 45 17.64 -0.11 1.82
CA PRO A 45 17.86 -1.19 2.75
C PRO A 45 19.38 -1.33 2.91
N GLY A 46 19.90 -0.72 3.98
CA GLY A 46 21.30 -0.74 4.34
C GLY A 46 21.61 -2.18 4.65
N HIS A 47 22.56 -2.71 3.90
CA HIS A 47 23.18 -4.01 4.07
C HIS A 47 23.30 -4.38 5.55
N MET A 48 22.41 -5.25 6.02
CA MET A 48 22.64 -6.06 7.20
C MET A 48 22.67 -7.49 6.71
N ALA A 49 23.85 -7.90 6.25
CA ALA A 49 24.22 -9.29 6.34
C ALA A 49 24.02 -9.72 7.80
N ARG A 50 23.17 -10.73 8.03
CA ARG A 50 23.56 -12.04 8.56
C ARG A 50 22.35 -12.82 9.09
N ALA A 51 22.41 -14.13 8.77
CA ALA A 51 21.83 -15.24 9.51
C ALA A 51 20.29 -15.43 9.48
N GLY A 52 19.88 -16.35 8.61
CA GLY A 52 19.04 -17.52 8.91
C GLY A 52 17.83 -17.35 9.82
N LEU A 53 16.65 -17.65 9.27
CA LEU A 53 15.71 -18.65 9.79
C LEU A 53 14.52 -18.72 8.83
N THR A 54 14.57 -19.66 7.89
CA THR A 54 13.37 -20.17 7.21
C THR A 54 12.50 -20.83 8.27
N MET A 55 11.53 -20.10 8.80
CA MET A 55 10.47 -20.66 9.62
C MET A 55 9.34 -21.10 8.68
N VAL A 56 9.56 -22.20 7.98
CA VAL A 56 8.45 -22.98 7.43
C VAL A 56 8.10 -23.99 8.52
N PRO A 57 6.95 -23.86 9.22
CA PRO A 57 6.46 -24.98 10.00
C PRO A 57 6.17 -26.13 9.02
N VAL A 58 7.03 -27.14 9.05
CA VAL A 58 6.82 -28.40 8.33
C VAL A 58 5.52 -29.01 8.82
N GLN A 59 4.60 -29.22 7.87
CA GLN A 59 3.34 -29.92 8.08
C GLN A 59 3.66 -31.40 8.37
N GLU A 60 3.76 -31.76 9.65
CA GLU A 60 3.85 -33.16 10.07
C GLU A 60 2.45 -33.81 9.84
N GLY A 61 2.25 -34.43 8.67
CA GLY A 61 1.32 -35.56 8.51
C GLY A 61 2.09 -36.88 8.77
N PRO A 62 1.46 -38.05 8.91
CA PRO A 62 0.09 -38.45 8.54
C PRO A 62 -0.95 -38.49 9.67
#